data_AF-A0A094ZMX9-F1
#
_entry.id   AF-A0A094ZMX9-F1
#
_cell.length_a   1.000
_cell.length_b   1.000
_cell.length_c   1.000
_cell.angle_alpha   90.00
_cell.angle_beta   90.00
_cell.angle_gamma   90.00
#
_symmetry.space_group_name_H-M   'P 1'
#
loop_
_entity.id
_entity.type
_entity.pdbx_description
1 polymer ?
#
loop_
_entity_poly.entity_id
_entity_poly.type
_entity_poly.pdbx_seq_one_letter_code
_entity_poly.pdbx_strand_id
1 'polypeptide(L)'
;MEVNKQVKSRSTIKYPLVINPEKDAERINKSIKLMNPDEDVINEILGHRSLQQRLAIQEIYKRLYDKEITEHIGSVLIGSYDSLIKTLFRNPMEILANDLYKGIKNLGSNYQIMTDIICCCNNTEIYLLKKAYEKVLMKEDPKGYRQRSLHIDIMKESKGSYKLLMEQLLKGERCEDNTNKIAESTSIVHGGVDQKLVDDDVTELYEAGEGQIGKGDPSIYISILSKRSKYHIREICKAYQKKYGCLLVESISRKFSNPLRNALNTIIMALVDLRLLLTCQLYCSMEGLGSNDDTIIRIICLRCEIDLQDIKNIYEKYFYKPLAKALQSETHGGFRKLLLILLGCESP
;
A
#
# COMPACT_ATOMS: atom_id res chain seq x y z
N MET A 1 -23.27 32.83 14.77
CA MET A 1 -23.18 31.39 15.09
C MET A 1 -22.42 30.71 13.97
N GLU A 2 -21.09 30.67 14.07
CA GLU A 2 -20.28 29.89 13.15
C GLU A 2 -20.45 28.42 13.54
N VAL A 3 -21.04 27.65 12.62
CA VAL A 3 -21.14 26.21 12.73
C VAL A 3 -19.71 25.67 12.71
N ASN A 4 -19.21 25.27 13.87
CA ASN A 4 -18.04 24.42 14.03
C ASN A 4 -18.27 23.17 13.17
N LYS A 5 -17.82 23.20 11.90
CA LYS A 5 -17.67 21.99 11.09
C LYS A 5 -16.58 21.18 11.77
N GLN A 6 -16.97 20.30 12.71
CA GLN A 6 -16.10 19.23 13.19
C GLN A 6 -15.47 18.59 11.97
N VAL A 7 -14.15 18.76 11.81
CA VAL A 7 -13.39 18.08 10.77
C VAL A 7 -13.50 16.60 11.09
N LYS A 8 -14.36 15.89 10.35
CA LYS A 8 -14.53 14.45 10.53
C LYS A 8 -13.17 13.78 10.33
N SER A 9 -12.79 12.91 11.28
CA SER A 9 -11.54 12.16 11.18
C SER A 9 -11.51 11.36 9.88
N ARG A 10 -10.33 11.35 9.23
CA ARG A 10 -10.07 10.58 8.01
C ARG A 10 -9.64 9.15 8.35
N SER A 11 -9.13 8.92 9.55
CA SER A 11 -8.90 7.58 10.10
C SER A 11 -10.22 6.90 10.45
N THR A 12 -10.25 5.57 10.32
CA THR A 12 -11.42 4.76 10.70
C THR A 12 -11.26 4.10 12.04
N ILE A 13 -10.03 3.78 12.44
CA ILE A 13 -9.76 3.16 13.73
C ILE A 13 -10.06 4.16 14.85
N LYS A 14 -10.75 3.68 15.87
CA LYS A 14 -10.92 4.39 17.15
C LYS A 14 -10.23 3.58 18.22
N TYR A 15 -9.43 4.25 19.03
CA TYR A 15 -8.72 3.62 20.14
C TYR A 15 -8.78 4.54 21.36
N PRO A 16 -8.79 3.98 22.59
CA PRO A 16 -8.75 4.78 23.81
C PRO A 16 -7.41 5.50 23.93
N LEU A 17 -7.40 6.72 24.48
CA LEU A 17 -6.17 7.51 24.65
C LEU A 17 -5.20 6.86 25.67
N VAL A 18 -5.76 6.22 26.68
CA VAL A 18 -5.03 5.54 27.75
C VAL A 18 -5.46 4.08 27.76
N ILE A 19 -4.49 3.17 27.77
CA ILE A 19 -4.71 1.74 27.87
C ILE A 19 -3.97 1.17 29.08
N ASN A 20 -4.35 -0.03 29.50
CA ASN A 20 -3.56 -0.86 30.39
C ASN A 20 -3.02 -2.04 29.57
N PRO A 21 -1.77 -1.98 29.08
CA PRO A 21 -1.22 -3.02 28.22
C PRO A 21 -1.10 -4.39 28.92
N GLU A 22 -0.89 -4.40 30.23
CA GLU A 22 -0.84 -5.63 31.04
C GLU A 22 -2.21 -6.31 31.09
N LYS A 23 -3.28 -5.56 31.38
CA LYS A 23 -4.65 -6.10 31.35
C LYS A 23 -5.05 -6.60 29.97
N ASP A 24 -4.67 -5.89 28.91
CA ASP A 24 -4.91 -6.33 27.53
C ASP A 24 -4.14 -7.63 27.22
N ALA A 25 -2.86 -7.72 27.61
CA ALA A 25 -2.05 -8.92 27.44
C ALA A 25 -2.63 -10.13 28.20
N GLU A 26 -3.10 -9.94 29.42
CA GLU A 26 -3.77 -10.98 30.22
C GLU A 26 -5.06 -11.46 29.58
N ARG A 27 -5.90 -10.53 29.09
CA ARG A 27 -7.16 -10.88 28.40
C ARG A 27 -6.89 -11.69 27.14
N ILE A 28 -5.91 -11.28 26.32
CA ILE A 28 -5.50 -12.02 25.12
C ILE A 28 -4.96 -13.41 25.49
N ASN A 29 -4.13 -13.53 26.53
CA ASN A 29 -3.60 -14.84 26.93
C ASN A 29 -4.71 -15.78 27.46
N LYS A 30 -5.70 -15.23 28.18
CA LYS A 30 -6.86 -16.01 28.63
C LYS A 30 -7.70 -16.49 27.44
N SER A 31 -7.95 -15.64 26.43
CA SER A 31 -8.77 -16.01 25.28
C SER A 31 -8.14 -17.11 24.43
N ILE A 32 -6.81 -17.12 24.26
CA ILE A 32 -6.09 -18.13 23.47
C ILE A 32 -6.06 -19.50 24.16
N LYS A 33 -6.10 -19.55 25.50
CA LYS A 33 -6.00 -20.82 26.27
C LYS A 33 -7.31 -21.60 26.36
N LEU A 34 -8.42 -21.02 25.91
CA LEU A 34 -9.70 -21.71 25.89
C LEU A 34 -9.67 -22.85 24.88
N MET A 35 -10.47 -23.90 25.11
CA MET A 35 -10.60 -25.02 24.18
C MET A 35 -11.00 -24.55 22.78
N ASN A 36 -11.87 -23.54 22.70
CA ASN A 36 -12.11 -22.74 21.51
C ASN A 36 -11.64 -21.31 21.79
N PRO A 37 -10.68 -20.77 21.05
CA PRO A 37 -10.18 -19.42 21.27
C PRO A 37 -11.31 -18.39 21.21
N ASP A 38 -11.33 -17.45 22.16
CA ASP A 38 -12.26 -16.32 22.12
C ASP A 38 -11.72 -15.25 21.16
N GLU A 39 -12.06 -15.42 19.89
CA GLU A 39 -11.69 -14.50 18.79
C GLU A 39 -12.29 -13.10 18.97
N ASP A 40 -13.42 -12.97 19.68
CA ASP A 40 -14.08 -11.69 19.88
C ASP A 40 -13.27 -10.81 20.84
N VAL A 41 -12.68 -11.39 21.90
CA VAL A 41 -11.73 -10.66 22.77
C VAL A 41 -10.48 -10.23 22.00
N ILE A 42 -9.93 -11.11 21.14
CA ILE A 42 -8.74 -10.77 20.33
C ILE A 42 -9.06 -9.59 19.40
N ASN A 43 -10.21 -9.63 18.74
CA ASN A 43 -10.66 -8.60 17.81
C ASN A 43 -11.01 -7.28 18.50
N GLU A 44 -11.73 -7.33 19.61
CA GLU A 44 -12.07 -6.16 20.43
C GLU A 44 -10.81 -5.40 20.83
N ILE A 45 -9.78 -6.11 21.30
CA ILE A 45 -8.55 -5.49 21.75
C ILE A 45 -7.74 -5.00 20.54
N LEU A 46 -7.30 -5.89 19.64
CA LEU A 46 -6.35 -5.51 18.59
C LEU A 46 -6.93 -4.58 17.52
N GLY A 47 -8.24 -4.65 17.28
CA GLY A 47 -8.96 -3.76 16.37
C GLY A 47 -9.20 -2.34 16.92
N HIS A 48 -9.03 -2.13 18.23
CA HIS A 48 -9.22 -0.83 18.89
C HIS A 48 -7.96 -0.34 19.62
N ARG A 49 -6.79 -0.61 19.05
CA ARG A 49 -5.50 -0.10 19.53
C ARG A 49 -4.74 0.53 18.38
N SER A 50 -3.97 1.58 18.62
CA SER A 50 -3.00 2.05 17.61
C SER A 50 -1.84 1.07 17.48
N LEU A 51 -1.03 1.20 16.42
CA LEU A 51 0.22 0.40 16.31
C LEU A 51 1.11 0.55 17.55
N GLN A 52 1.29 1.77 18.06
CA GLN A 52 2.11 2.02 19.25
C GLN A 52 1.56 1.28 20.48
N GLN A 53 0.23 1.29 20.65
CA GLN A 53 -0.44 0.58 21.74
C GLN A 53 -0.32 -0.94 21.59
N ARG A 54 -0.46 -1.48 20.36
CA ARG A 54 -0.23 -2.90 20.08
C ARG A 54 1.20 -3.32 20.41
N LEU A 55 2.20 -2.52 20.05
CA LEU A 55 3.60 -2.78 20.37
C LEU A 55 3.87 -2.75 21.89
N ALA A 56 3.22 -1.83 22.64
CA ALA A 56 3.29 -1.83 24.10
C ALA A 56 2.69 -3.11 24.71
N ILE A 57 1.56 -3.58 24.17
CA ILE A 57 0.97 -4.87 24.58
C ILE A 57 1.93 -6.02 24.27
N GLN A 58 2.56 -6.04 23.10
CA GLN A 58 3.54 -7.06 22.71
C GLN A 58 4.71 -7.13 23.70
N GLU A 59 5.27 -5.99 24.09
CA GLU A 59 6.39 -5.93 25.04
C GLU A 59 6.00 -6.51 26.40
N ILE A 60 4.84 -6.10 26.94
CA ILE A 60 4.34 -6.64 28.21
C ILE A 60 4.02 -8.13 28.10
N TYR A 61 3.40 -8.56 27.00
CA TYR A 61 3.09 -9.97 26.77
C TYR A 61 4.34 -10.85 26.79
N LYS A 62 5.41 -10.40 26.12
CA LYS A 62 6.71 -11.09 26.13
C LYS A 62 7.29 -11.18 27.54
N ARG A 63 7.18 -10.11 28.33
CA ARG A 63 7.66 -10.09 29.73
C ARG A 63 6.90 -11.05 30.64
N LEU A 64 5.56 -11.11 30.51
CA LEU A 64 4.71 -11.92 31.39
C LEU A 64 4.73 -13.41 31.04
N TYR A 65 4.87 -13.76 29.76
CA TYR A 65 4.66 -15.12 29.28
C TYR A 65 5.85 -15.73 28.53
N ASP A 66 6.93 -14.97 28.34
CA ASP A 66 8.11 -15.34 27.56
C ASP A 66 7.81 -15.81 26.12
N LYS A 67 6.68 -15.34 25.57
CA LYS A 67 6.22 -15.70 24.22
C LYS A 67 6.00 -14.45 23.36
N GLU A 68 6.28 -14.57 22.08
CA GLU A 68 5.87 -13.56 21.10
C GLU A 68 4.35 -13.62 20.90
N ILE A 69 3.66 -12.51 21.16
CA ILE A 69 2.18 -12.45 21.12
C ILE A 69 1.62 -12.88 19.76
N THR A 70 2.26 -12.46 18.66
CA THR A 70 1.80 -12.78 17.30
C THR A 70 1.95 -14.26 16.97
N GLU A 71 3.01 -14.91 17.45
CA GLU A 71 3.21 -16.34 17.22
C GLU A 71 2.30 -17.19 18.13
N HIS A 72 2.02 -16.71 19.36
CA HIS A 72 1.11 -17.40 20.26
C HIS A 72 -0.34 -17.31 19.80
N ILE A 73 -0.81 -16.13 19.34
CA ILE A 73 -2.10 -16.01 18.67
C ILE A 73 -2.12 -16.86 17.39
N GLY A 74 -1.05 -16.81 16.60
CA GLY A 74 -0.93 -17.59 15.36
C GLY A 74 -0.91 -19.11 15.53
N SER A 75 -0.70 -19.62 16.75
CA SER A 75 -0.82 -21.06 17.03
C SER A 75 -2.26 -21.56 17.10
N VAL A 76 -3.23 -20.64 17.26
CA VAL A 76 -4.65 -20.97 17.37
C VAL A 76 -5.51 -20.40 16.23
N LEU A 77 -4.94 -19.50 15.43
CA LEU A 77 -5.55 -18.95 14.22
C LEU A 77 -4.84 -19.48 12.98
N ILE A 78 -5.54 -19.53 11.85
CA ILE A 78 -4.99 -20.02 10.58
C ILE A 78 -5.25 -19.06 9.42
N GLY A 79 -4.48 -19.23 8.34
CA GLY A 79 -4.68 -18.54 7.06
C GLY A 79 -4.62 -17.01 7.16
N SER A 80 -5.52 -16.34 6.45
CA SER A 80 -5.57 -14.87 6.34
C SER A 80 -5.81 -14.17 7.68
N TYR A 81 -6.44 -14.87 8.64
CA TYR A 81 -6.66 -14.28 9.96
C TYR A 81 -5.35 -14.13 10.74
N ASP A 82 -4.52 -15.18 10.79
CA ASP A 82 -3.17 -15.10 11.35
C ASP A 82 -2.31 -14.04 10.63
N SER A 83 -2.42 -13.97 9.29
CA SER A 83 -1.74 -12.95 8.48
C SER A 83 -2.14 -11.52 8.88
N LEU A 84 -3.43 -11.26 9.08
CA LEU A 84 -3.95 -9.97 9.51
C LEU A 84 -3.42 -9.60 10.91
N ILE A 85 -3.48 -10.53 11.87
CA ILE A 85 -2.97 -10.30 13.23
C ILE A 85 -1.49 -9.94 13.20
N LYS A 86 -0.66 -10.74 12.53
CA LYS A 86 0.78 -10.46 12.38
C LYS A 86 1.02 -9.10 11.73
N THR A 87 0.20 -8.71 10.76
CA THR A 87 0.32 -7.44 10.06
C THR A 87 -0.01 -6.24 10.95
N LEU A 88 -0.94 -6.35 11.89
CA LEU A 88 -1.28 -5.28 12.83
C LEU A 88 -0.11 -4.87 13.75
N PHE A 89 0.88 -5.74 13.96
CA PHE A 89 2.08 -5.45 14.76
C PHE A 89 3.28 -4.96 13.94
N ARG A 90 3.09 -4.68 12.64
CA ARG A 90 4.16 -4.22 11.75
C ARG A 90 4.00 -2.74 11.43
N ASN A 91 5.13 -2.04 11.34
CA ASN A 91 5.12 -0.69 10.76
C ASN A 91 4.92 -0.76 9.24
N PRO A 92 4.58 0.36 8.56
CA PRO A 92 4.29 0.35 7.12
C PRO A 92 5.36 -0.32 6.24
N MET A 93 6.65 -0.06 6.50
CA MET A 93 7.73 -0.64 5.69
C MET A 93 7.91 -2.13 5.95
N GLU A 94 7.65 -2.59 7.18
CA GLU A 94 7.64 -4.02 7.51
C GLU A 94 6.46 -4.73 6.84
N ILE A 95 5.27 -4.12 6.76
CA ILE A 95 4.12 -4.68 6.03
C ILE A 95 4.52 -4.89 4.56
N LEU A 96 4.99 -3.83 3.89
CA LEU A 96 5.39 -3.87 2.49
C LEU A 96 6.52 -4.87 2.22
N ALA A 97 7.53 -4.93 3.11
CA ALA A 97 8.64 -5.87 2.98
C ALA A 97 8.19 -7.33 3.12
N ASN A 98 7.31 -7.63 4.07
CA ASN A 98 6.77 -8.98 4.26
C ASN A 98 5.95 -9.42 3.04
N ASP A 99 5.11 -8.52 2.52
CA ASP A 99 4.28 -8.80 1.34
C ASP A 99 5.12 -9.01 0.08
N LEU A 100 6.18 -8.21 -0.12
CA LEU A 100 7.14 -8.45 -1.20
C LEU A 100 7.82 -9.81 -1.04
N TYR A 101 8.29 -10.16 0.15
CA TYR A 101 8.97 -11.42 0.38
C TYR A 101 8.04 -12.62 0.11
N LYS A 102 6.83 -12.60 0.68
CA LYS A 102 5.81 -13.63 0.44
C LYS A 102 5.46 -13.73 -1.04
N GLY A 103 5.22 -12.58 -1.65
CA GLY A 103 4.89 -12.45 -3.07
C GLY A 103 5.95 -13.07 -3.97
N ILE A 104 7.22 -12.73 -3.76
CA ILE A 104 8.37 -13.25 -4.52
C ILE A 104 8.59 -14.75 -4.27
N LYS A 105 8.36 -15.23 -3.04
CA LYS A 105 8.57 -16.63 -2.66
C LYS A 105 7.53 -17.57 -3.27
N ASN A 106 6.30 -17.10 -3.45
CA ASN A 106 5.20 -17.90 -3.97
C ASN A 106 5.37 -18.17 -5.48
N LEU A 107 5.05 -19.39 -5.93
CA LEU A 107 5.10 -19.76 -7.35
C LEU A 107 3.94 -19.07 -8.09
N GLY A 108 4.21 -17.96 -8.78
CA GLY A 108 3.17 -17.21 -9.50
C GLY A 108 3.69 -15.96 -10.21
N SER A 109 2.77 -15.10 -10.67
CA SER A 109 3.10 -13.82 -11.32
C SER A 109 3.45 -12.77 -10.26
N ASN A 110 4.71 -12.75 -9.84
CA ASN A 110 5.28 -11.86 -8.82
C ASN A 110 5.20 -10.37 -9.20
N TYR A 111 4.91 -10.08 -10.47
CA TYR A 111 4.86 -8.73 -11.03
C TYR A 111 3.84 -7.81 -10.35
N GLN A 112 2.66 -8.33 -9.98
CA GLN A 112 1.60 -7.47 -9.45
C GLN A 112 1.97 -6.88 -8.10
N ILE A 113 2.43 -7.70 -7.15
CA ILE A 113 2.82 -7.24 -5.82
C ILE A 113 4.08 -6.35 -5.87
N MET A 114 5.04 -6.66 -6.74
CA MET A 114 6.19 -5.81 -6.99
C MET A 114 5.75 -4.43 -7.51
N THR A 115 4.81 -4.40 -8.45
CA THR A 115 4.23 -3.17 -9.02
C THR A 115 3.49 -2.37 -7.96
N ASP A 116 2.56 -2.99 -7.24
CA ASP A 116 1.70 -2.33 -6.26
C ASP A 116 2.49 -1.66 -5.13
N ILE A 117 3.69 -2.16 -4.85
CA ILE A 117 4.55 -1.65 -3.78
C ILE A 117 5.61 -0.70 -4.33
N ILE A 118 6.49 -1.16 -5.24
CA ILE A 118 7.67 -0.38 -5.66
C ILE A 118 7.27 0.88 -6.43
N CYS A 119 6.22 0.81 -7.26
CA CYS A 119 5.76 1.97 -8.02
C CYS A 119 5.11 3.05 -7.16
N CYS A 120 4.77 2.75 -5.90
CA CYS A 120 4.11 3.66 -4.97
C CYS A 120 5.08 4.34 -3.98
N CYS A 121 6.31 3.86 -3.86
CA CYS A 121 7.28 4.37 -2.89
C CYS A 121 8.01 5.63 -3.37
N ASN A 122 8.21 6.59 -2.46
CA ASN A 122 9.15 7.70 -2.62
C ASN A 122 10.59 7.29 -2.26
N ASN A 123 11.56 8.20 -2.41
CA ASN A 123 12.98 7.87 -2.17
C ASN A 123 13.26 7.39 -0.74
N THR A 124 12.68 8.05 0.27
CA THR A 124 12.84 7.66 1.68
C THR A 124 12.20 6.31 1.96
N GLU A 125 11.02 6.06 1.41
CA GLU A 125 10.32 4.78 1.54
C GLU A 125 11.11 3.65 0.86
N ILE A 126 11.68 3.85 -0.33
CA ILE A 126 12.56 2.85 -0.97
C ILE A 126 13.75 2.51 -0.07
N TYR A 127 14.39 3.51 0.54
CA TYR A 127 15.50 3.29 1.46
C TYR A 127 15.08 2.48 2.70
N LEU A 128 13.98 2.85 3.33
CA LEU A 128 13.47 2.16 4.52
C LEU A 128 12.94 0.75 4.19
N LEU A 129 12.32 0.58 3.03
CA LEU A 129 11.81 -0.69 2.53
C LEU A 129 12.95 -1.69 2.33
N LYS A 130 14.09 -1.27 1.77
CA LYS A 130 15.29 -2.13 1.65
C LYS A 130 15.74 -2.66 3.01
N LYS A 131 15.83 -1.78 4.02
CA LYS A 131 16.20 -2.18 5.39
C LYS A 131 15.18 -3.12 6.03
N ALA A 132 13.89 -2.84 5.85
CA ALA A 132 12.83 -3.71 6.36
C ALA A 132 12.88 -5.09 5.69
N TYR A 133 13.16 -5.15 4.39
CA TYR A 133 13.30 -6.40 3.64
C TYR A 133 14.49 -7.23 4.11
N GLU A 134 15.63 -6.62 4.42
CA GLU A 134 16.77 -7.32 5.04
C GLU A 134 16.39 -8.00 6.35
N LYS A 135 15.62 -7.32 7.22
CA LYS A 135 15.10 -7.92 8.46
C LYS A 135 14.17 -9.10 8.20
N VAL A 136 13.30 -8.98 7.19
CA VAL A 136 12.40 -10.08 6.77
C VAL A 136 13.23 -11.27 6.28
N LEU A 137 14.24 -11.05 5.44
CA LEU A 137 15.12 -12.13 4.99
C LEU A 137 15.85 -12.81 6.16
N MET A 138 16.35 -12.06 7.14
CA MET A 138 17.00 -12.64 8.32
C MET A 138 16.06 -13.54 9.13
N LYS A 139 14.78 -13.17 9.23
CA LYS A 139 13.76 -13.96 9.94
C LYS A 139 13.32 -15.18 9.12
N GLU A 140 12.97 -14.98 7.86
CA GLU A 140 12.26 -15.96 7.03
C GLU A 140 13.16 -16.85 6.17
N ASP A 141 14.41 -16.44 5.92
CA ASP A 141 15.43 -17.18 5.17
C ASP A 141 16.82 -17.09 5.85
N PRO A 142 16.96 -17.62 7.08
CA PRO A 142 18.17 -17.45 7.89
C PRO A 142 19.42 -18.09 7.27
N LYS A 143 19.27 -18.98 6.29
CA LYS A 143 20.37 -19.63 5.58
C LYS A 143 20.83 -18.84 4.35
N GLY A 144 19.89 -18.23 3.61
CA GLY A 144 20.16 -17.54 2.35
C GLY A 144 20.24 -16.01 2.42
N TYR A 145 19.85 -15.39 3.55
CA TYR A 145 19.70 -13.93 3.63
C TYR A 145 20.96 -13.15 3.24
N ARG A 146 22.15 -13.68 3.48
CA ARG A 146 23.43 -13.00 3.21
C ARG A 146 23.70 -12.75 1.72
N GLN A 147 23.11 -13.55 0.84
CA GLN A 147 23.25 -13.40 -0.62
C GLN A 147 22.00 -12.78 -1.26
N ARG A 148 21.04 -12.35 -0.44
CA ARG A 148 19.77 -11.81 -0.91
C ARG A 148 19.61 -10.37 -0.44
N SER A 149 18.88 -9.61 -1.25
CA SER A 149 18.44 -8.26 -0.92
C SER A 149 17.19 -7.98 -1.73
N LEU A 150 16.46 -6.91 -1.37
CA LEU A 150 15.32 -6.48 -2.16
C LEU A 150 15.71 -6.29 -3.63
N HIS A 151 16.86 -5.67 -3.89
CA HIS A 151 17.34 -5.45 -5.25
C HIS A 151 17.61 -6.78 -5.98
N ILE A 152 18.35 -7.69 -5.36
CA ILE A 152 18.70 -8.99 -5.98
C ILE A 152 17.45 -9.77 -6.32
N ASP A 153 16.52 -9.88 -5.38
CA ASP A 153 15.30 -10.65 -5.56
C ASP A 153 14.42 -10.04 -6.67
N ILE A 154 14.23 -8.72 -6.67
CA ILE A 154 13.44 -8.03 -7.71
C ILE A 154 14.08 -8.17 -9.09
N MET A 155 15.41 -8.08 -9.19
CA MET A 155 16.13 -8.25 -10.46
C MET A 155 16.10 -9.68 -10.99
N LYS A 156 15.95 -10.69 -10.11
CA LYS A 156 15.81 -12.09 -10.49
C LYS A 156 14.41 -12.39 -11.03
N GLU A 157 13.38 -11.79 -10.41
CA GLU A 157 11.98 -12.00 -10.77
C GLU A 157 11.49 -11.14 -11.95
N SER A 158 12.27 -10.16 -12.38
CA SER A 158 11.91 -9.23 -13.46
C SER A 158 12.68 -9.48 -14.76
N LYS A 159 12.07 -9.11 -15.90
CA LYS A 159 12.69 -9.22 -17.24
C LYS A 159 12.43 -7.97 -18.10
N GLY A 160 13.26 -7.77 -19.11
CA GLY A 160 13.11 -6.75 -20.14
C GLY A 160 12.93 -5.33 -19.58
N SER A 161 12.11 -4.52 -20.24
CA SER A 161 11.85 -3.13 -19.86
C SER A 161 11.21 -2.98 -18.46
N TYR A 162 10.47 -3.98 -17.99
CA TYR A 162 9.95 -3.97 -16.62
C TYR A 162 11.10 -4.07 -15.59
N LYS A 163 12.10 -4.92 -15.84
CA LYS A 163 13.31 -4.98 -14.99
C LYS A 163 14.03 -3.64 -14.97
N LEU A 164 14.20 -3.01 -16.13
CA LEU A 164 14.82 -1.68 -16.23
C LEU A 164 14.06 -0.64 -15.39
N LEU A 165 12.72 -0.64 -15.45
CA LEU A 165 11.90 0.25 -14.63
C LEU A 165 12.11 0.01 -13.13
N MET A 166 12.02 -1.25 -12.69
CA MET A 166 12.19 -1.62 -11.28
C MET A 166 13.59 -1.23 -10.78
N GLU A 167 14.61 -1.40 -11.60
CA GLU A 167 15.98 -1.00 -11.29
C GLU A 167 16.08 0.52 -11.08
N GLN A 168 15.47 1.34 -11.96
CA GLN A 168 15.48 2.80 -11.78
C GLN A 168 14.73 3.24 -10.51
N LEU A 169 13.58 2.64 -10.22
CA LEU A 169 12.81 2.96 -9.01
C LEU A 169 13.56 2.57 -7.74
N LEU A 170 14.21 1.40 -7.73
CA LEU A 170 14.98 0.92 -6.58
C LEU A 170 16.24 1.75 -6.31
N LYS A 171 16.70 2.61 -7.22
CA LYS A 171 17.77 3.57 -6.90
C LYS A 171 17.31 4.60 -5.87
N GLY A 172 16.02 4.95 -5.83
CA GLY A 172 15.50 5.95 -4.90
C GLY A 172 16.05 7.35 -5.20
N GLU A 173 16.06 7.73 -6.48
CA GLU A 173 16.63 8.99 -6.99
C GLU A 173 15.60 9.79 -7.81
N ARG A 174 14.33 9.72 -7.44
CA ARG A 174 13.30 10.57 -8.04
C ARG A 174 13.52 12.02 -7.59
N CYS A 175 13.25 12.99 -8.44
CA CYS A 175 13.15 14.39 -8.02
C CYS A 175 11.98 14.53 -7.03
N GLU A 176 12.28 14.91 -5.78
CA GLU A 176 11.24 15.15 -4.75
C GLU A 176 10.86 16.62 -4.71
N ASP A 177 9.56 16.89 -4.56
CA ASP A 177 9.04 18.25 -4.50
C ASP A 177 9.41 18.90 -3.14
N ASN A 178 9.92 20.14 -3.17
CA ASN A 178 10.26 20.85 -1.95
C ASN A 178 9.00 21.36 -1.25
N THR A 179 8.62 20.73 -0.14
CA THR A 179 7.42 21.06 0.63
C THR A 179 7.46 22.44 1.29
N ASN A 180 8.66 22.98 1.59
CA ASN A 180 8.81 24.28 2.27
C ASN A 180 8.44 25.47 1.37
N LYS A 181 8.63 25.36 0.04
CA LYS A 181 8.24 26.43 -0.91
C LYS A 181 6.72 26.52 -1.15
N ILE A 182 5.97 25.49 -0.77
CA ILE A 182 4.52 25.38 -1.02
C ILE A 182 3.72 26.10 0.06
N ALA A 183 4.22 26.13 1.30
CA ALA A 183 3.55 26.79 2.43
C ALA A 183 3.58 28.33 2.35
N GLU A 184 4.55 28.91 1.65
CA GLU A 184 4.70 30.37 1.50
C GLU A 184 3.93 30.96 0.30
N SER A 185 3.38 30.11 -0.57
CA SER A 185 2.77 30.57 -1.82
C SER A 185 1.24 30.65 -1.72
N THR A 186 0.74 31.67 -1.03
CA THR A 186 -0.65 32.11 -1.20
C THR A 186 -0.87 32.56 -2.65
N SER A 187 -1.80 31.91 -3.33
CA SER A 187 -2.48 32.36 -4.55
C SER A 187 -1.59 32.65 -5.78
N ILE A 188 -1.72 31.80 -6.81
CA ILE A 188 -1.26 32.00 -8.19
C ILE A 188 0.25 31.79 -8.43
N VAL A 189 0.79 30.61 -8.09
CA VAL A 189 1.93 30.04 -8.82
C VAL A 189 1.69 28.55 -8.95
N HIS A 190 1.59 28.03 -10.18
CA HIS A 190 1.69 26.60 -10.46
C HIS A 190 3.03 26.11 -9.90
N GLY A 191 2.99 25.38 -8.77
CA GLY A 191 4.12 25.18 -7.86
C GLY A 191 5.45 24.96 -8.56
N GLY A 192 6.25 26.03 -8.73
CA GLY A 192 7.50 26.13 -9.49
C GLY A 192 7.91 24.96 -10.39
N VAL A 193 7.01 24.47 -11.25
CA VAL A 193 7.31 23.42 -12.24
C VAL A 193 7.83 24.12 -13.49
N ASP A 194 8.95 23.63 -14.02
CA ASP A 194 9.49 24.10 -15.30
C ASP A 194 8.54 23.71 -16.44
N GLN A 195 7.75 24.67 -16.92
CA GLN A 195 6.76 24.41 -17.97
C GLN A 195 7.40 24.06 -19.32
N LYS A 196 8.60 24.56 -19.60
CA LYS A 196 9.29 24.17 -20.83
C LYS A 196 9.64 22.68 -20.75
N LEU A 197 10.16 22.23 -19.61
CA LEU A 197 10.45 20.81 -19.41
C LEU A 197 9.18 19.95 -19.45
N VAL A 198 8.04 20.44 -18.97
CA VAL A 198 6.74 19.75 -19.11
C VAL A 198 6.37 19.60 -20.58
N ASP A 199 6.46 20.67 -21.37
CA ASP A 199 6.13 20.65 -22.80
C ASP A 199 7.07 19.73 -23.60
N ASP A 200 8.37 19.73 -23.26
CA ASP A 200 9.39 18.84 -23.82
C ASP A 200 9.06 17.37 -23.48
N ASP A 201 8.86 17.04 -22.20
CA ASP A 201 8.51 15.68 -21.76
C ASP A 201 7.20 15.18 -22.37
N VAL A 202 6.18 16.04 -22.49
CA VAL A 202 4.89 15.71 -23.12
C VAL A 202 5.08 15.35 -24.59
N THR A 203 5.95 16.06 -25.30
CA THR A 203 6.27 15.81 -26.70
C THR A 203 7.04 14.50 -26.84
N GLU A 204 8.08 14.28 -26.01
CA GLU A 204 8.85 13.03 -26.00
C GLU A 204 7.96 11.81 -25.71
N LEU A 205 7.05 11.88 -24.72
CA LEU A 205 6.12 10.80 -24.40
C LEU A 205 5.18 10.49 -25.57
N TYR A 206 4.71 11.51 -26.29
CA TYR A 206 3.88 11.31 -27.47
C TYR A 206 4.66 10.63 -28.59
N GLU A 207 5.84 11.15 -28.94
CA GLU A 207 6.70 10.60 -30.00
C GLU A 207 7.14 9.16 -29.70
N ALA A 208 7.39 8.83 -28.44
CA ALA A 208 7.73 7.48 -28.00
C ALA A 208 6.51 6.53 -27.92
N GLY A 209 5.29 7.06 -27.91
CA GLY A 209 4.05 6.29 -27.77
C GLY A 209 3.15 6.37 -29.00
N GLU A 210 2.22 7.32 -29.00
CA GLU A 210 1.22 7.50 -30.06
C GLU A 210 1.81 7.90 -31.41
N GLY A 211 2.95 8.59 -31.42
CA GLY A 211 3.70 8.93 -32.63
C GLY A 211 4.34 7.73 -33.33
N GLN A 212 4.47 6.57 -32.66
CA GLN A 212 4.99 5.34 -33.26
C GLN A 212 3.88 4.48 -33.85
N ILE A 213 4.16 3.87 -35.00
CA ILE A 213 3.35 2.77 -35.53
C ILE A 213 3.74 1.49 -34.77
N GLY A 214 2.76 0.82 -34.17
CA GLY A 214 2.99 -0.41 -33.39
C GLY A 214 3.31 -0.16 -31.92
N LYS A 215 4.33 -0.84 -31.38
CA LYS A 215 4.74 -0.75 -29.96
C LYS A 215 5.45 0.58 -29.69
N GLY A 216 5.22 1.16 -28.52
CA GLY A 216 5.97 2.35 -28.08
C GLY A 216 7.38 2.01 -27.62
N ASP A 217 8.23 3.04 -27.51
CA ASP A 217 9.55 2.95 -26.87
C ASP A 217 9.41 3.08 -25.34
N PRO A 218 9.68 2.01 -24.58
CA PRO A 218 9.57 2.04 -23.13
C PRO A 218 10.64 2.90 -22.45
N SER A 219 11.77 3.19 -23.11
CA SER A 219 12.93 3.84 -22.50
C SER A 219 12.62 5.27 -22.05
N ILE A 220 11.92 6.03 -22.90
CA ILE A 220 11.48 7.41 -22.62
C ILE A 220 10.48 7.43 -21.46
N TYR A 221 9.49 6.55 -21.49
CA TYR A 221 8.51 6.41 -20.40
C TYR A 221 9.19 6.08 -19.07
N ILE A 222 10.13 5.14 -19.06
CA ILE A 222 10.88 4.78 -17.86
C ILE A 222 11.71 5.97 -17.36
N SER A 223 12.43 6.65 -18.25
CA SER A 223 13.28 7.80 -17.89
C SER A 223 12.46 8.91 -17.21
N ILE A 224 11.38 9.34 -17.85
CA ILE A 224 10.52 10.44 -17.36
C ILE A 224 9.78 10.00 -16.09
N LEU A 225 9.05 8.87 -16.14
CA LEU A 225 8.20 8.46 -15.03
C LEU A 225 8.98 7.97 -13.80
N SER A 226 10.25 7.58 -13.92
CA SER A 226 11.08 7.21 -12.75
C SER A 226 11.78 8.40 -12.10
N LYS A 227 12.00 9.49 -12.83
CA LYS A 227 12.79 10.65 -12.35
C LYS A 227 11.98 11.89 -12.02
N ARG A 228 10.92 12.22 -12.76
CA ARG A 228 10.17 13.47 -12.53
C ARG A 228 9.42 13.47 -11.20
N SER A 229 9.21 14.66 -10.64
CA SER A 229 8.52 14.83 -9.37
C SER A 229 7.02 14.62 -9.48
N LYS A 230 6.35 14.54 -8.33
CA LYS A 230 4.90 14.31 -8.26
C LYS A 230 4.13 15.46 -8.92
N TYR A 231 4.50 16.71 -8.65
CA TYR A 231 3.83 17.85 -9.30
C TYR A 231 4.16 17.94 -10.79
N HIS A 232 5.38 17.62 -11.20
CA HIS A 232 5.74 17.58 -12.62
C HIS A 232 4.94 16.54 -13.40
N ILE A 233 4.82 15.31 -12.89
CA ILE A 233 4.00 14.25 -13.51
C ILE A 233 2.52 14.67 -13.62
N ARG A 234 1.99 15.38 -12.61
CA ARG A 234 0.62 15.89 -12.66
C ARG A 234 0.41 16.91 -13.77
N GLU A 235 1.37 17.82 -13.97
CA GLU A 235 1.31 18.79 -15.07
C GLU A 235 1.49 18.12 -16.43
N ILE A 236 2.38 17.13 -16.57
CA ILE A 236 2.48 16.29 -17.77
C ILE A 236 1.12 15.67 -18.11
N CYS A 237 0.42 15.05 -17.15
CA CYS A 237 -0.85 14.40 -17.42
C CYS A 237 -1.91 15.38 -17.95
N LYS A 238 -1.98 16.58 -17.36
CA LYS A 238 -2.90 17.65 -17.81
C LYS A 238 -2.54 18.17 -19.20
N ALA A 239 -1.27 18.48 -19.42
CA ALA A 239 -0.77 19.02 -20.67
C ALA A 239 -0.90 18.00 -21.82
N TYR A 240 -0.61 16.73 -21.57
CA TYR A 240 -0.78 15.64 -22.52
C TYR A 240 -2.23 15.51 -22.97
N GLN A 241 -3.18 15.48 -22.03
CA GLN A 241 -4.61 15.42 -22.35
C GLN A 241 -5.06 16.65 -23.14
N LYS A 242 -4.63 17.84 -22.75
CA LYS A 242 -4.97 19.09 -23.43
C LYS A 242 -4.44 19.13 -24.87
N LYS A 243 -3.20 18.65 -25.10
CA LYS A 243 -2.52 18.72 -26.39
C LYS A 243 -2.97 17.63 -27.37
N TYR A 244 -3.21 16.41 -26.88
CA TYR A 244 -3.45 15.23 -27.72
C TYR A 244 -4.85 14.63 -27.58
N GLY A 245 -5.69 15.15 -26.69
CA GLY A 245 -7.10 14.75 -26.57
C GLY A 245 -7.34 13.37 -25.95
N CYS A 246 -6.31 12.71 -25.41
CA CYS A 246 -6.44 11.42 -24.71
C CYS A 246 -5.64 11.40 -23.42
N LEU A 247 -5.99 10.50 -22.48
CA LEU A 247 -5.27 10.38 -21.22
C LEU A 247 -3.94 9.63 -21.43
N LEU A 248 -2.89 10.05 -20.73
CA LEU A 248 -1.58 9.38 -20.79
C LEU A 248 -1.68 7.89 -20.39
N VAL A 249 -2.50 7.55 -19.40
CA VAL A 249 -2.75 6.16 -18.99
C VAL A 249 -3.43 5.32 -20.05
N GLU A 250 -4.26 5.92 -20.91
CA GLU A 250 -4.90 5.22 -22.04
C GLU A 250 -3.88 4.98 -23.16
N SER A 251 -3.04 5.97 -23.45
CA SER A 251 -1.93 5.85 -24.40
C SER A 251 -0.97 4.72 -24.01
N ILE A 252 -0.54 4.69 -22.74
CA ILE A 252 0.27 3.60 -22.18
C ILE A 252 -0.45 2.25 -22.34
N SER A 253 -1.76 2.22 -22.11
CA SER A 253 -2.56 1.00 -22.20
C SER A 253 -2.66 0.41 -23.61
N ARG A 254 -2.62 1.28 -24.63
CA ARG A 254 -2.60 0.89 -26.05
C ARG A 254 -1.21 0.46 -26.52
N LYS A 255 -0.14 1.08 -26.01
CA LYS A 255 1.22 0.92 -26.55
C LYS A 255 2.09 -0.14 -25.86
N PHE A 256 1.76 -0.50 -24.62
CA PHE A 256 2.57 -1.43 -23.83
C PHE A 256 1.74 -2.63 -23.35
N SER A 257 2.42 -3.77 -23.18
CA SER A 257 1.83 -4.97 -22.59
C SER A 257 2.18 -5.10 -21.10
N ASN A 258 1.45 -5.96 -20.39
CA ASN A 258 1.83 -6.35 -19.04
C ASN A 258 3.16 -7.13 -19.06
N PRO A 259 4.00 -7.02 -18.02
CA PRO A 259 3.77 -6.27 -16.77
C PRO A 259 4.11 -4.77 -16.83
N LEU A 260 4.81 -4.30 -17.86
CA LEU A 260 5.26 -2.90 -17.95
C LEU A 260 4.11 -1.90 -17.96
N ARG A 261 3.05 -2.15 -18.75
CA ARG A 261 1.86 -1.29 -18.82
C ARG A 261 1.29 -0.99 -17.43
N ASN A 262 1.07 -2.04 -16.63
CA ASN A 262 0.54 -1.91 -15.29
C ASN A 262 1.47 -1.08 -14.40
N ALA A 263 2.79 -1.30 -14.48
CA ALA A 263 3.75 -0.55 -13.70
C ALA A 263 3.76 0.95 -14.03
N LEU A 264 3.81 1.31 -15.31
CA LEU A 264 3.80 2.72 -15.73
C LEU A 264 2.49 3.42 -15.30
N ASN A 265 1.34 2.78 -15.49
CA ASN A 265 0.05 3.31 -15.03
C ASN A 265 -0.03 3.41 -13.50
N THR A 266 0.55 2.46 -12.77
CA THR A 266 0.58 2.48 -11.29
C THR A 266 1.41 3.67 -10.78
N ILE A 267 2.56 3.97 -11.40
CA ILE A 267 3.36 5.17 -11.06
C ILE A 267 2.52 6.44 -11.24
N ILE A 268 1.87 6.60 -12.40
CA ILE A 268 1.03 7.77 -12.67
C ILE A 268 -0.08 7.88 -11.62
N MET A 269 -0.80 6.78 -11.38
CA MET A 269 -1.90 6.76 -10.41
C MET A 269 -1.42 7.05 -8.99
N ALA A 270 -0.28 6.50 -8.55
CA ALA A 270 0.29 6.77 -7.22
C ALA A 270 0.66 8.25 -7.03
N LEU A 271 1.19 8.90 -8.07
CA LEU A 271 1.57 10.32 -8.04
C LEU A 271 0.36 11.26 -8.20
N VAL A 272 -0.63 10.87 -8.99
CA VAL A 272 -1.81 11.71 -9.28
C VAL A 272 -2.89 11.54 -8.21
N ASP A 273 -3.32 10.31 -7.93
CA ASP A 273 -4.37 10.00 -6.96
C ASP A 273 -4.17 8.61 -6.32
N LEU A 274 -3.29 8.54 -5.33
CA LEU A 274 -3.02 7.32 -4.56
C LEU A 274 -4.28 6.71 -3.94
N ARG A 275 -5.24 7.51 -3.44
CA ARG A 275 -6.44 6.96 -2.81
C ARG A 275 -7.32 6.24 -3.83
N LEU A 276 -7.46 6.80 -5.03
CA LEU A 276 -8.18 6.13 -6.11
C LEU A 276 -7.46 4.84 -6.53
N LEU A 277 -6.12 4.85 -6.64
CA LEU A 277 -5.33 3.65 -6.92
C LEU A 277 -5.61 2.52 -5.90
N LEU A 278 -5.48 2.82 -4.61
CA LEU A 278 -5.72 1.86 -3.53
C LEU A 278 -7.17 1.36 -3.53
N THR A 279 -8.12 2.23 -3.86
CA THR A 279 -9.53 1.88 -3.99
C THR A 279 -9.77 0.89 -5.14
N CYS A 280 -9.16 1.11 -6.30
CA CYS A 280 -9.23 0.18 -7.42
C CYS A 280 -8.55 -1.16 -7.09
N GLN A 281 -7.39 -1.14 -6.42
CA GLN A 281 -6.73 -2.36 -5.96
C GLN A 281 -7.59 -3.17 -4.97
N LEU A 282 -8.27 -2.50 -4.03
CA LEU A 282 -9.24 -3.15 -3.15
C LEU A 282 -10.39 -3.77 -3.93
N TYR A 283 -10.94 -3.07 -4.91
CA TYR A 283 -12.01 -3.62 -5.73
C TYR A 283 -11.55 -4.88 -6.48
N CYS A 284 -10.43 -4.79 -7.20
CA CYS A 284 -9.85 -5.94 -7.91
C CYS A 284 -9.51 -7.12 -6.98
N SER A 285 -9.14 -6.85 -5.72
CA SER A 285 -8.86 -7.91 -4.74
C SER A 285 -10.11 -8.67 -4.26
N MET A 286 -11.31 -8.15 -4.54
CA MET A 286 -12.60 -8.73 -4.14
C MET A 286 -13.48 -9.06 -5.35
N GLU A 287 -12.94 -8.96 -6.56
CA GLU A 287 -13.66 -9.25 -7.80
C GLU A 287 -13.39 -10.68 -8.26
N GLY A 288 -14.45 -11.43 -8.57
CA GLY A 288 -14.36 -12.80 -9.08
C GLY A 288 -14.59 -13.88 -8.02
N LEU A 289 -14.08 -15.09 -8.28
CA LEU A 289 -14.22 -16.22 -7.36
C LEU A 289 -13.09 -16.18 -6.31
N GLY A 290 -13.44 -15.75 -5.10
CA GLY A 290 -12.53 -15.63 -3.97
C GLY A 290 -11.85 -14.26 -3.87
N SER A 291 -11.15 -14.03 -2.76
CA SER A 291 -10.48 -12.77 -2.46
C SER A 291 -8.96 -12.90 -2.46
N ASN A 292 -8.27 -11.81 -2.85
CA ASN A 292 -6.85 -11.60 -2.58
C ASN A 292 -6.69 -10.95 -1.20
N ASP A 293 -6.77 -11.78 -0.15
CA ASP A 293 -6.74 -11.33 1.23
C ASP A 293 -5.46 -10.57 1.59
N ASP A 294 -4.30 -10.92 1.01
CA ASP A 294 -3.04 -10.20 1.26
C ASP A 294 -3.15 -8.73 0.84
N THR A 295 -3.81 -8.45 -0.29
CA THR A 295 -4.03 -7.06 -0.76
C THR A 295 -5.03 -6.32 0.13
N ILE A 296 -6.11 -6.99 0.53
CA ILE A 296 -7.10 -6.46 1.48
C ILE A 296 -6.43 -6.07 2.80
N ILE A 297 -5.66 -7.00 3.38
CA ILE A 297 -4.92 -6.82 4.64
C ILE A 297 -3.92 -5.68 4.51
N ARG A 298 -3.09 -5.65 3.46
CA ARG A 298 -2.10 -4.60 3.22
C ARG A 298 -2.74 -3.23 3.22
N ILE A 299 -3.79 -3.04 2.41
CA ILE A 299 -4.40 -1.72 2.23
C ILE A 299 -5.14 -1.29 3.50
N ILE A 300 -5.91 -2.17 4.14
CA ILE A 300 -6.64 -1.82 5.36
C ILE A 300 -5.67 -1.45 6.49
N CYS A 301 -4.63 -2.26 6.74
CA CYS A 301 -3.66 -2.00 7.82
C CYS A 301 -2.82 -0.74 7.55
N LEU A 302 -2.46 -0.45 6.30
CA LEU A 302 -1.70 0.76 5.97
C LEU A 302 -2.52 2.04 6.11
N ARG A 303 -3.85 1.98 5.98
CA ARG A 303 -4.70 3.18 5.86
C ARG A 303 -5.66 3.40 7.03
N CYS A 304 -5.95 2.40 7.86
CA CYS A 304 -6.94 2.49 8.95
C CYS A 304 -6.65 3.60 9.96
N GLU A 305 -5.37 3.90 10.20
CA GLU A 305 -4.91 4.99 11.09
C GLU A 305 -4.70 6.33 10.35
N ILE A 306 -4.93 6.41 9.04
CA ILE A 306 -4.58 7.57 8.19
C ILE A 306 -5.81 8.16 7.49
N ASP A 307 -6.32 7.48 6.45
CA ASP A 307 -7.36 8.02 5.56
C ASP A 307 -8.29 6.95 4.97
N LEU A 308 -8.42 5.79 5.63
CA LEU A 308 -9.32 4.72 5.16
C LEU A 308 -10.79 5.18 5.05
N GLN A 309 -11.20 6.24 5.74
CA GLN A 309 -12.54 6.80 5.57
C GLN A 309 -12.73 7.44 4.19
N ASP A 310 -11.69 8.04 3.62
CA ASP A 310 -11.75 8.58 2.26
C ASP A 310 -11.82 7.45 1.23
N ILE A 311 -11.03 6.39 1.43
CA ILE A 311 -11.05 5.19 0.57
C ILE A 311 -12.44 4.54 0.58
N LYS A 312 -13.09 4.43 1.74
CA LYS A 312 -14.49 3.95 1.83
C LYS A 312 -15.44 4.78 0.97
N ASN A 313 -15.34 6.11 1.06
CA ASN A 313 -16.21 7.02 0.32
C ASN A 313 -15.96 6.93 -1.21
N ILE A 314 -14.69 6.82 -1.62
CA ILE A 314 -14.31 6.65 -3.04
C ILE A 314 -14.82 5.30 -3.54
N TYR A 315 -14.66 4.23 -2.76
CA TYR A 315 -15.08 2.89 -3.16
C TYR A 315 -16.59 2.85 -3.45
N GLU A 316 -17.40 3.39 -2.53
CA GLU A 316 -18.85 3.46 -2.70
C GLU A 316 -19.25 4.32 -3.90
N LYS A 317 -18.57 5.46 -4.10
CA LYS A 317 -18.81 6.34 -5.25
C LYS A 317 -18.56 5.66 -6.59
N TYR A 318 -17.47 4.91 -6.73
CA TYR A 318 -17.05 4.34 -8.02
C TYR A 318 -17.65 2.97 -8.30
N PHE A 319 -17.93 2.16 -7.27
CA PHE A 319 -18.38 0.77 -7.41
C PHE A 319 -19.81 0.55 -6.95
N TYR A 320 -20.51 1.59 -6.51
CA TYR A 320 -21.93 1.55 -6.12
C TYR A 320 -22.28 0.49 -5.05
N LYS A 321 -21.28 0.09 -4.25
CA LYS A 321 -21.39 -0.86 -3.14
C LYS A 321 -20.51 -0.37 -1.98
N PRO A 322 -21.01 -0.28 -0.75
CA PRO A 322 -20.17 0.09 0.39
C PRO A 322 -19.02 -0.90 0.60
N LEU A 323 -17.80 -0.40 0.89
CA LEU A 323 -16.63 -1.27 1.10
C LEU A 323 -16.87 -2.33 2.19
N ALA A 324 -17.56 -1.96 3.27
CA ALA A 324 -17.92 -2.91 4.33
C ALA A 324 -18.81 -4.05 3.83
N LYS A 325 -19.71 -3.78 2.88
CA LYS A 325 -20.57 -4.80 2.26
C LYS A 325 -19.80 -5.68 1.28
N ALA A 326 -18.79 -5.14 0.60
CA ALA A 326 -17.88 -5.93 -0.22
C ALA A 326 -17.07 -6.92 0.64
N LEU A 327 -16.46 -6.44 1.72
CA LEU A 327 -15.73 -7.32 2.65
C LEU A 327 -16.64 -8.36 3.29
N GLN A 328 -17.89 -8.01 3.63
CA GLN A 328 -18.85 -8.97 4.18
C GLN A 328 -19.21 -10.11 3.23
N SER A 329 -19.18 -9.87 1.91
CA SER A 329 -19.47 -10.92 0.91
C SER A 329 -18.27 -11.83 0.67
N GLU A 330 -17.05 -11.29 0.73
CA GLU A 330 -15.84 -12.05 0.39
C GLU A 330 -15.16 -12.72 1.59
N THR A 331 -15.43 -12.26 2.82
CA THR A 331 -14.73 -12.73 4.02
C THR A 331 -15.69 -13.31 5.05
N HIS A 332 -15.17 -14.11 6.00
CA HIS A 332 -15.97 -14.78 7.02
C HIS A 332 -15.24 -14.84 8.38
N GLY A 333 -15.93 -15.33 9.41
CA GLY A 333 -15.36 -15.60 10.74
C GLY A 333 -14.76 -14.38 11.46
N GLY A 334 -13.83 -14.64 12.39
CA GLY A 334 -13.09 -13.61 13.11
C GLY A 334 -12.27 -12.69 12.20
N PHE A 335 -11.76 -13.20 11.07
CA PHE A 335 -11.09 -12.40 10.05
C PHE A 335 -11.98 -11.26 9.53
N ARG A 336 -13.20 -11.57 9.10
CA ARG A 336 -14.18 -10.56 8.68
C ARG A 336 -14.49 -9.56 9.79
N LYS A 337 -14.74 -10.06 11.00
CA LYS A 337 -15.07 -9.20 12.15
C LYS A 337 -13.97 -8.18 12.40
N LEU A 338 -12.70 -8.61 12.40
CA LEU A 338 -11.56 -7.72 12.59
C LEU A 338 -11.44 -6.69 11.48
N LEU A 339 -11.60 -7.08 10.21
CA LEU A 339 -11.57 -6.13 9.09
C LEU A 339 -12.66 -5.05 9.24
N LEU A 340 -13.87 -5.44 9.63
CA LEU A 340 -14.97 -4.50 9.84
C LEU A 340 -14.70 -3.53 11.00
N ILE A 341 -14.12 -4.01 12.09
CA ILE A 341 -13.66 -3.17 13.20
C ILE A 341 -12.63 -2.15 12.71
N LEU A 342 -11.63 -2.57 11.93
CA LEU A 342 -10.62 -1.67 11.36
C LEU A 342 -11.22 -0.65 10.38
N LEU A 343 -12.36 -0.97 9.74
CA LEU A 343 -13.15 -0.05 8.93
C LEU A 343 -14.00 0.93 9.76
N GLY A 344 -14.00 0.82 11.09
CA GLY A 344 -14.84 1.60 11.99
C GLY A 344 -16.31 1.22 11.93
N CYS A 345 -16.62 0.00 11.48
CA CYS A 345 -17.96 -0.58 11.55
C CYS A 345 -18.06 -1.38 12.85
N GLU A 346 -19.04 -1.05 13.68
CA GLU A 346 -19.34 -1.88 14.85
C GLU A 346 -19.80 -3.27 14.37
N SER A 347 -19.31 -4.31 15.03
CA SER A 347 -19.85 -5.65 14.85
C SER A 347 -21.33 -5.62 15.22
N PRO A 348 -22.25 -6.09 14.35
CA PRO A 348 -23.66 -6.20 14.71
C PRO A 348 -23.88 -7.13 15.90
#